data_AF-A0A4Q9XZ72-F1
#
_entry.id   AF-A0A4Q9XZ72-F1
#
_cell.length_a   1.000
_cell.length_b   1.000
_cell.length_c   1.000
_cell.angle_alpha   90.00
_cell.angle_beta   90.00
_cell.angle_gamma   90.00
#
_symmetry.space_group_name_H-M   'P 1'
#
loop_
_entity.id
_entity.type
_entity.pdbx_description
1 polymer ?
#
loop_
_entity_poly.entity_id
_entity_poly.type
_entity_poly.pdbx_seq_one_letter_code
_entity_poly.pdbx_strand_id
1 'polypeptide(L)'
;MTQPRKTDRRTIFTVTEIKDAFLKLIDTVGYNQINVSKLCKTASITRSTFYLHFDNLDSVLNTVLDDALLFNAPATTELTIDKNISIDFLKENESLLPACQRIADSNKYHQLLMDSALSEYIIGRIIQHERPIVVPAIQKRTGLSEKDAELLFIYSIHGSFAINRRHHFIKNEAWYHELQLLNQFTSSGYQYLSRLSK
;
A
#
# COMPACT_ATOMS: atom_id res chain seq x y z
N MET A 1 25.20 -22.81 15.39
CA MET A 1 25.11 -21.46 14.80
C MET A 1 24.73 -21.60 13.34
N THR A 2 23.44 -21.48 13.02
CA THR A 2 22.93 -21.58 11.64
C THR A 2 23.11 -20.24 10.95
N GLN A 3 24.03 -20.19 9.99
CA GLN A 3 24.22 -19.07 9.06
C GLN A 3 22.89 -18.76 8.35
N PRO A 4 22.52 -17.48 8.15
CA PRO A 4 21.35 -17.13 7.36
C PRO A 4 21.57 -17.62 5.92
N ARG A 5 20.67 -18.47 5.43
CA ARG A 5 20.72 -18.97 4.05
C ARG A 5 20.65 -17.78 3.10
N LYS A 6 21.75 -17.52 2.40
CA LYS A 6 21.81 -16.66 1.22
C LYS A 6 20.66 -17.10 0.30
N THR A 7 19.62 -16.27 0.16
CA THR A 7 18.42 -16.61 -0.62
C THR A 7 18.86 -17.10 -2.00
N ASP A 8 18.47 -18.32 -2.35
CA ASP A 8 18.88 -18.95 -3.61
C ASP A 8 18.45 -18.07 -4.78
N ARG A 9 19.39 -17.75 -5.69
CA ARG A 9 19.12 -16.97 -6.91
C ARG A 9 17.96 -17.58 -7.70
N ARG A 10 17.85 -18.91 -7.67
CA ARG A 10 16.76 -19.65 -8.32
C ARG A 10 15.39 -19.36 -7.70
N THR A 11 15.33 -19.21 -6.37
CA THR A 11 14.12 -18.82 -5.66
C THR A 11 13.70 -17.41 -6.03
N ILE A 12 14.64 -16.45 -6.01
CA ILE A 12 14.36 -15.05 -6.38
C ILE A 12 13.85 -14.97 -7.82
N PHE A 13 14.51 -15.66 -8.75
CA PHE A 13 14.09 -15.72 -10.14
C PHE A 13 12.67 -16.29 -10.28
N THR A 14 12.40 -17.45 -9.69
CA THR A 14 11.09 -18.10 -9.80
C THR A 14 9.97 -17.27 -9.19
N VAL A 15 10.20 -16.63 -8.04
CA VAL A 15 9.23 -15.72 -7.42
C VAL A 15 8.97 -14.51 -8.30
N THR A 16 10.00 -13.97 -8.95
CA THR A 16 9.86 -12.84 -9.90
C THR A 16 9.00 -13.23 -11.10
N GLU A 17 9.26 -14.39 -11.71
CA GLU A 17 8.46 -14.91 -12.83
C GLU A 17 7.00 -15.12 -12.45
N ILE A 18 6.72 -15.64 -11.24
CA ILE A 18 5.35 -15.81 -10.75
C ILE A 18 4.65 -14.45 -10.60
N LYS A 19 5.32 -13.46 -9.99
CA LYS A 19 4.77 -12.11 -9.81
C LYS A 19 4.48 -11.42 -11.14
N ASP A 20 5.41 -11.52 -12.09
CA ASP A 20 5.26 -10.91 -13.42
C ASP A 20 4.14 -11.57 -14.23
N ALA A 21 4.04 -12.90 -14.18
CA ALA A 21 2.93 -13.65 -14.77
C ALA A 21 1.58 -13.30 -14.14
N PHE A 22 1.55 -13.08 -12.82
CA PHE A 22 0.33 -12.67 -12.10
C PHE A 22 -0.15 -11.29 -12.53
N LEU A 23 0.75 -10.31 -12.59
CA LEU A 23 0.42 -8.95 -13.04
C LEU A 23 -0.04 -8.93 -14.51
N LYS A 24 0.61 -9.71 -15.38
CA LYS A 24 0.17 -9.89 -16.77
C LYS A 24 -1.24 -10.48 -16.87
N LEU A 25 -1.58 -11.41 -15.97
CA LEU A 25 -2.93 -11.99 -15.95
C LEU A 25 -3.98 -10.99 -15.45
N ILE A 26 -3.64 -10.16 -14.46
CA ILE A 26 -4.54 -9.08 -14.01
C ILE A 26 -4.84 -8.12 -15.16
N ASP A 27 -3.81 -7.66 -15.87
CA ASP A 27 -3.96 -6.74 -17.01
C ASP A 27 -4.83 -7.32 -18.14
N THR A 28 -4.78 -8.65 -18.34
CA THR A 28 -5.50 -9.30 -19.46
C THR A 28 -6.90 -9.77 -19.14
N VAL A 29 -7.16 -10.25 -17.91
CA VAL A 29 -8.44 -10.89 -17.56
C VAL A 29 -9.06 -10.44 -16.24
N GLY A 30 -8.38 -9.58 -15.47
CA GLY A 30 -8.77 -9.20 -14.11
C GLY A 30 -8.56 -10.31 -13.08
N TYR A 31 -8.52 -9.95 -11.80
CA TYR A 31 -8.17 -10.88 -10.73
C TYR A 31 -9.13 -12.08 -10.60
N ASN A 32 -10.44 -11.85 -10.74
CA ASN A 32 -11.48 -12.88 -10.56
C ASN A 32 -11.38 -14.06 -11.55
N GLN A 33 -10.65 -13.92 -12.65
CA GLN A 33 -10.47 -14.97 -13.65
C GLN A 33 -9.13 -15.72 -13.53
N ILE A 34 -8.34 -15.41 -12.50
CA ILE A 34 -7.04 -16.02 -12.26
C ILE A 34 -7.20 -17.23 -11.35
N ASN A 35 -6.47 -18.30 -11.66
CA ASN A 35 -6.30 -19.44 -10.77
C ASN A 35 -4.86 -19.94 -10.87
N VAL A 36 -4.45 -20.78 -9.91
CA VAL A 36 -3.09 -21.33 -9.83
C VAL A 36 -2.68 -22.03 -11.14
N SER A 37 -3.59 -22.74 -11.81
CA SER A 37 -3.27 -23.41 -13.08
C SER A 37 -2.92 -22.41 -14.19
N LYS A 38 -3.73 -21.36 -14.33
CA LYS A 38 -3.53 -20.32 -15.35
C LYS A 38 -2.23 -19.57 -15.08
N LEU A 39 -1.98 -19.24 -13.81
CA LEU A 39 -0.75 -18.59 -13.37
C LEU A 39 0.49 -19.45 -13.66
N CYS A 40 0.47 -20.74 -13.29
CA CYS A 40 1.58 -21.65 -13.57
C CYS A 40 1.89 -21.76 -15.07
N LYS A 41 0.84 -21.82 -15.92
CA LYS A 41 1.00 -21.84 -17.38
C LYS A 41 1.64 -20.53 -17.88
N THR A 42 1.18 -19.38 -17.42
CA THR A 42 1.72 -18.08 -17.83
C THR A 42 3.17 -17.90 -17.37
N ALA A 43 3.51 -18.36 -16.17
CA ALA A 43 4.87 -18.33 -15.60
C ALA A 43 5.79 -19.45 -16.14
N SER A 44 5.30 -20.34 -16.99
CA SER A 44 6.05 -21.52 -17.49
C SER A 44 6.64 -22.40 -16.38
N ILE A 45 5.90 -22.62 -15.30
CA ILE A 45 6.30 -23.47 -14.17
C ILE A 45 5.29 -24.60 -13.88
N THR A 46 5.72 -25.60 -13.13
CA THR A 46 4.82 -26.63 -12.61
C THR A 46 4.07 -26.14 -11.37
N ARG A 47 2.91 -26.75 -11.07
CA ARG A 47 2.20 -26.55 -9.79
C ARG A 47 3.06 -26.91 -8.59
N SER A 48 3.85 -27.97 -8.68
CA SER A 48 4.78 -28.36 -7.62
C SER A 48 5.79 -27.24 -7.34
N THR A 49 6.32 -26.60 -8.39
CA THR A 49 7.21 -25.44 -8.26
C THR A 49 6.50 -24.24 -7.65
N PHE A 50 5.25 -23.96 -8.03
CA PHE A 50 4.45 -22.89 -7.43
C PHE A 50 4.31 -23.07 -5.91
N TYR A 51 3.91 -24.27 -5.47
CA TYR A 51 3.69 -24.58 -4.06
C TYR A 51 4.98 -24.68 -3.22
N LEU A 52 6.17 -24.59 -3.84
CA LEU A 52 7.42 -24.38 -3.09
C LEU A 52 7.59 -22.92 -2.63
N HIS A 53 6.83 -21.99 -3.21
CA HIS A 53 6.97 -20.55 -2.97
C HIS A 53 5.71 -19.89 -2.43
N PHE A 54 4.52 -20.41 -2.78
CA PHE A 54 3.23 -19.81 -2.46
C PHE A 54 2.19 -20.87 -2.12
N ASP A 55 1.42 -20.67 -1.05
CA ASP A 55 0.38 -21.61 -0.63
C ASP A 55 -0.85 -21.54 -1.54
N ASN A 56 -1.17 -20.35 -2.04
CA ASN A 56 -2.37 -20.06 -2.82
C ASN A 56 -2.24 -18.75 -3.59
N LEU A 57 -3.28 -18.37 -4.33
CA LEU A 57 -3.28 -17.13 -5.11
C LEU A 57 -3.21 -15.87 -4.23
N ASP A 58 -3.82 -15.89 -3.06
CA ASP A 58 -3.82 -14.75 -2.13
C ASP A 58 -2.41 -14.46 -1.60
N SER A 59 -1.61 -15.50 -1.35
CA SER A 59 -0.21 -15.33 -0.97
C SER A 59 0.62 -14.64 -2.07
N VAL A 60 0.30 -14.88 -3.35
CA VAL A 60 0.92 -14.16 -4.47
C VAL A 60 0.44 -12.71 -4.51
N LEU A 61 -0.87 -12.48 -4.44
CA LEU A 61 -1.47 -11.15 -4.41
C LEU A 61 -0.84 -10.30 -3.30
N ASN A 62 -0.70 -10.88 -2.12
CA ASN A 62 -0.11 -10.27 -0.95
C ASN A 62 1.33 -9.83 -1.18
N THR A 63 2.18 -10.72 -1.68
CA THR A 63 3.57 -10.38 -2.01
C THR A 63 3.65 -9.26 -3.06
N VAL A 64 2.82 -9.32 -4.11
CA VAL A 64 2.79 -8.29 -5.15
C VAL A 64 2.31 -6.94 -4.59
N LEU A 65 1.32 -6.94 -3.70
CA LEU A 65 0.86 -5.72 -3.03
C LEU A 65 1.93 -5.13 -2.10
N ASP A 66 2.69 -5.96 -1.41
CA ASP A 66 3.78 -5.49 -0.54
C ASP A 66 4.87 -4.77 -1.35
N ASP A 67 5.13 -5.23 -2.59
CA ASP A 67 6.00 -4.50 -3.52
C ASP A 67 5.35 -3.20 -4.01
N ALA A 68 4.07 -3.24 -4.38
CA ALA A 68 3.36 -2.09 -4.94
C ALA A 68 3.21 -0.94 -3.93
N LEU A 69 2.99 -1.28 -2.66
CA LEU A 69 2.79 -0.36 -1.54
C LEU A 69 4.09 -0.04 -0.79
N LEU A 70 5.23 -0.56 -1.28
CA LEU A 70 6.55 -0.33 -0.71
C LEU A 70 6.66 -0.68 0.78
N PHE A 71 5.92 -1.69 1.25
CA PHE A 71 5.95 -2.12 2.66
C PHE A 71 7.31 -2.67 3.08
N ASN A 72 8.10 -3.15 2.12
CA ASN A 72 9.45 -3.65 2.35
C ASN A 72 10.53 -2.55 2.22
N ALA A 73 10.16 -1.30 1.89
CA ALA A 73 11.09 -0.20 1.88
C ALA A 73 11.36 0.29 3.32
N PRO A 74 12.58 0.76 3.64
CA PRO A 74 12.86 1.28 4.97
C PRO A 74 11.92 2.46 5.26
N ALA A 75 11.02 2.28 6.22
CA ALA A 75 10.09 3.32 6.65
C ALA A 75 10.88 4.49 7.24
N THR A 76 10.83 5.65 6.60
CA THR A 76 11.28 6.90 7.20
C THR A 76 10.31 7.24 8.33
N THR A 77 10.72 6.84 9.52
CA THR A 77 9.91 6.82 10.73
C THR A 77 9.85 8.23 11.30
N GLU A 78 9.19 9.15 10.60
CA GLU A 78 8.74 10.42 11.15
C GLU A 78 7.54 10.89 10.34
N LEU A 79 6.34 10.44 10.75
CA LEU A 79 5.06 11.00 10.30
C LEU A 79 4.92 12.42 10.87
N THR A 80 5.73 13.35 10.40
CA THR A 80 5.54 14.77 10.63
C THR A 80 4.77 15.31 9.43
N ILE A 81 3.46 15.02 9.36
CA ILE A 81 2.56 15.88 8.57
C ILE A 81 2.50 17.20 9.34
N ASP A 82 3.52 18.03 9.13
CA ASP A 82 3.56 19.40 9.61
C ASP A 82 2.69 20.26 8.68
N LYS A 83 2.02 21.27 9.24
CA LYS A 83 1.03 22.10 8.54
C LYS A 83 1.64 22.92 7.39
N ASN A 84 2.96 23.01 7.32
CA ASN A 84 3.70 23.90 6.42
C ASN A 84 4.54 23.18 5.36
N ILE A 85 4.28 21.89 5.12
CA ILE A 85 5.04 21.17 4.10
C ILE A 85 4.63 21.68 2.70
N SER A 86 5.62 22.19 1.95
CA SER A 86 5.44 22.64 0.57
C SER A 86 5.20 21.46 -0.37
N ILE A 87 4.54 21.72 -1.49
CA ILE A 87 4.36 20.71 -2.56
C ILE A 87 5.72 20.17 -3.01
N ASP A 88 6.73 21.03 -3.11
CA ASP A 88 8.08 20.65 -3.51
C ASP A 88 8.74 19.68 -2.51
N PHE A 89 8.55 19.88 -1.20
CA PHE A 89 9.04 18.95 -0.19
C PHE A 89 8.32 17.60 -0.25
N LEU A 90 7.00 17.57 -0.50
CA LEU A 90 6.25 16.31 -0.65
C LEU A 90 6.73 15.52 -1.88
N LYS A 91 7.02 16.20 -2.99
CA LYS A 91 7.58 15.58 -4.21
C LYS A 91 8.95 14.95 -3.95
N GLU A 92 9.78 15.59 -3.14
CA GLU A 92 11.13 15.11 -2.80
C GLU A 92 11.15 14.03 -1.71
N ASN A 93 10.08 13.89 -0.93
CA ASN A 93 10.03 13.02 0.25
C ASN A 93 8.78 12.10 0.24
N GLU A 94 8.48 11.50 -0.90
CA GLU A 94 7.29 10.64 -1.06
C GLU A 94 7.23 9.48 -0.05
N SER A 95 8.37 9.02 0.47
CA SER A 95 8.45 8.00 1.53
C SER A 95 7.80 8.42 2.85
N LEU A 96 7.58 9.72 3.07
CA LEU A 96 6.90 10.28 4.23
C LEU A 96 5.37 10.35 4.07
N LEU A 97 4.86 10.13 2.86
CA LEU A 97 3.41 10.07 2.62
C LEU A 97 2.81 8.83 3.29
N PRO A 98 1.53 8.80 3.67
CA PRO A 98 0.86 7.57 4.10
C PRO A 98 0.97 6.45 3.04
N ALA A 99 0.98 5.17 3.44
CA ALA A 99 1.13 4.03 2.51
C ALA A 99 0.22 4.06 1.28
N CYS A 100 -1.03 4.49 1.45
CA CYS A 100 -1.98 4.63 0.34
C CYS A 100 -1.50 5.59 -0.75
N GLN A 101 -0.60 6.52 -0.42
CA GLN A 101 0.00 7.52 -1.29
C GLN A 101 1.45 7.18 -1.69
N ARG A 102 2.10 6.23 -0.98
CA ARG A 102 3.41 5.63 -1.30
C ARG A 102 3.27 4.50 -2.31
N ILE A 103 2.60 4.77 -3.42
CA ILE A 103 2.52 3.79 -4.49
C ILE A 103 3.78 3.92 -5.32
N ALA A 104 4.43 2.78 -5.56
CA ALA A 104 5.57 2.71 -6.47
C ALA A 104 5.16 3.32 -7.82
N ASP A 105 5.90 4.32 -8.28
CA ASP A 105 5.65 5.05 -9.53
C ASP A 105 5.97 4.19 -10.75
N SER A 106 5.25 3.07 -10.89
CA SER A 106 5.44 2.12 -11.96
C SER A 106 4.09 1.70 -12.53
N ASN A 107 3.94 1.88 -13.84
CA ASN A 107 2.81 1.35 -14.61
C ASN A 107 2.59 -0.16 -14.38
N LYS A 108 3.61 -0.87 -13.89
CA LYS A 108 3.60 -2.29 -13.57
C LYS A 108 2.45 -2.69 -12.61
N TYR A 109 2.11 -1.87 -11.62
CA TYR A 109 1.08 -2.21 -10.62
C TYR A 109 -0.26 -1.48 -10.87
N HIS A 110 -0.33 -0.63 -11.88
CA HIS A 110 -1.47 0.25 -12.10
C HIS A 110 -2.80 -0.52 -12.22
N GLN A 111 -2.84 -1.57 -13.05
CA GLN A 111 -4.07 -2.36 -13.24
C GLN A 111 -4.49 -3.13 -11.99
N LEU A 112 -3.53 -3.60 -11.19
CA LEU A 112 -3.80 -4.24 -9.91
C LEU A 112 -4.51 -3.26 -8.94
N LEU A 113 -4.02 -2.03 -8.86
CA LEU A 113 -4.57 -1.00 -7.97
C LEU A 113 -5.93 -0.47 -8.47
N MET A 114 -6.14 -0.48 -9.78
CA MET A 114 -7.39 -0.05 -10.42
C MET A 114 -8.47 -1.13 -10.46
N ASP A 115 -8.14 -2.40 -10.18
CA ASP A 115 -9.13 -3.50 -10.18
C ASP A 115 -10.16 -3.28 -9.05
N SER A 116 -11.41 -3.03 -9.46
CA SER A 116 -12.52 -2.79 -8.54
C SER A 116 -12.80 -3.95 -7.59
N ALA A 117 -12.50 -5.19 -8.00
CA ALA A 117 -12.69 -6.38 -7.18
C ALA A 117 -11.68 -6.44 -6.02
N LEU A 118 -10.56 -5.74 -6.13
CA LEU A 118 -9.48 -5.74 -5.14
C LEU A 118 -9.48 -4.52 -4.22
N SER A 119 -10.29 -3.50 -4.47
CA SER A 119 -10.23 -2.23 -3.73
C SER A 119 -10.35 -2.41 -2.20
N GLU A 120 -11.37 -3.12 -1.72
CA GLU A 120 -11.58 -3.38 -0.29
C GLU A 120 -10.45 -4.24 0.30
N TYR A 121 -9.96 -5.22 -0.46
CA TYR A 121 -8.86 -6.07 -0.04
C TYR A 121 -7.57 -5.27 0.15
N ILE A 122 -7.24 -4.39 -0.80
CA ILE A 122 -6.07 -3.52 -0.75
C ILE A 122 -6.18 -2.55 0.42
N ILE A 123 -7.34 -1.91 0.61
CA ILE A 123 -7.60 -1.03 1.76
C ILE A 123 -7.40 -1.77 3.07
N GLY A 124 -7.99 -2.96 3.22
CA GLY A 124 -7.84 -3.80 4.41
C GLY A 124 -6.39 -4.15 4.71
N ARG A 125 -5.61 -4.47 3.67
CA ARG A 125 -4.17 -4.74 3.78
C ARG A 125 -3.39 -3.52 4.26
N ILE A 126 -3.67 -2.34 3.71
CA ILE A 126 -3.05 -1.07 4.14
C ILE A 126 -3.38 -0.79 5.61
N ILE A 127 -4.65 -0.93 5.99
CA ILE A 127 -5.08 -0.72 7.37
C ILE A 127 -4.34 -1.67 8.31
N GLN A 128 -4.30 -2.96 7.99
CA GLN A 128 -3.64 -3.96 8.82
C GLN A 128 -2.15 -3.67 9.00
N HIS A 129 -1.45 -3.28 7.92
CA HIS A 129 -0.02 -3.01 7.95
C HIS A 129 0.32 -1.74 8.74
N GLU A 130 -0.41 -0.64 8.50
CA GLU A 130 -0.06 0.67 9.04
C GLU A 130 -0.65 0.94 10.44
N ARG A 131 -1.69 0.19 10.86
CA ARG A 131 -2.37 0.35 12.15
C ARG A 131 -1.41 0.47 13.34
N PRO A 132 -0.39 -0.41 13.51
CA PRO A 132 0.50 -0.36 14.68
C PRO A 132 1.32 0.94 14.80
N ILE A 133 1.47 1.68 13.69
CA ILE A 133 2.23 2.93 13.63
C ILE A 133 1.29 4.13 13.68
N VAL A 134 0.24 4.12 12.87
CA VAL A 134 -0.60 5.29 12.64
C VAL A 134 -1.59 5.53 13.79
N VAL A 135 -2.20 4.48 14.35
CA VAL A 135 -3.16 4.65 15.46
C VAL A 135 -2.50 5.28 16.70
N PRO A 136 -1.35 4.79 17.20
CA PRO A 136 -0.65 5.45 18.30
C PRO A 136 -0.23 6.89 17.99
N ALA A 137 0.15 7.18 16.74
CA ALA A 137 0.52 8.54 16.32
C ALA A 137 -0.69 9.50 16.38
N ILE A 138 -1.88 9.05 15.96
CA ILE A 138 -3.12 9.83 16.08
C ILE A 138 -3.47 10.05 17.55
N GLN A 139 -3.41 9.01 18.39
CA GLN A 139 -3.66 9.16 19.84
C GLN A 139 -2.71 10.17 20.47
N LYS A 140 -1.41 10.09 20.18
CA LYS A 140 -0.41 11.04 20.69
C LYS A 140 -0.70 12.47 20.24
N ARG A 141 -1.19 12.67 19.02
CA ARG A 141 -1.51 14.00 18.47
C ARG A 141 -2.82 14.58 19.00
N THR A 142 -3.79 13.74 19.35
CA THR A 142 -5.19 14.16 19.58
C THR A 142 -5.71 13.90 21.00
N GLY A 143 -5.05 13.06 21.79
CA GLY A 143 -5.54 12.60 23.09
C GLY A 143 -6.69 11.58 23.03
N LEU A 144 -7.07 11.12 21.84
CA LEU A 144 -8.19 10.19 21.66
C LEU A 144 -7.91 8.78 22.19
N SER A 145 -9.00 8.04 22.43
CA SER A 145 -8.96 6.59 22.67
C SER A 145 -8.42 5.84 21.45
N GLU A 146 -7.95 4.61 21.63
CA GLU A 146 -7.49 3.76 20.52
C GLU A 146 -8.61 3.56 19.49
N LYS A 147 -9.84 3.31 19.98
CA LYS A 147 -11.03 3.10 19.15
C LYS A 147 -11.36 4.31 18.27
N ASP A 148 -11.29 5.51 18.82
CA ASP A 148 -11.60 6.74 18.07
C ASP A 148 -10.47 7.12 17.11
N ALA A 149 -9.22 6.91 17.52
CA ALA A 149 -8.07 7.07 16.63
C ALA A 149 -8.10 6.08 15.45
N GLU A 150 -8.50 4.83 15.70
CA GLU A 150 -8.70 3.81 14.68
C GLU A 150 -9.84 4.17 13.73
N LEU A 151 -10.95 4.72 14.23
CA LEU A 151 -12.02 5.25 13.38
C LEU A 151 -11.52 6.32 12.41
N LEU A 152 -10.78 7.31 12.89
CA LEU A 152 -10.22 8.38 12.05
C LEU A 152 -9.20 7.84 11.04
N PHE A 153 -8.37 6.88 11.46
CA PHE A 153 -7.43 6.21 10.57
C PHE A 153 -8.14 5.48 9.43
N ILE A 154 -9.13 4.64 9.75
CA ILE A 154 -9.91 3.90 8.76
C ILE A 154 -10.59 4.86 7.78
N TYR A 155 -11.26 5.90 8.28
CA TYR A 155 -11.88 6.93 7.44
C TYR A 155 -10.87 7.59 6.50
N SER A 156 -9.70 7.97 7.03
CA SER A 156 -8.63 8.61 6.25
C SER A 156 -8.10 7.71 5.13
N ILE A 157 -7.92 6.40 5.37
CA ILE A 157 -7.42 5.48 4.34
C ILE A 157 -8.45 5.28 3.24
N HIS A 158 -9.73 5.11 3.57
CA HIS A 158 -10.79 4.98 2.55
C HIS A 158 -10.88 6.23 1.68
N GLY A 159 -10.87 7.42 2.29
CA GLY A 159 -10.89 8.70 1.57
C GLY A 159 -9.66 8.85 0.67
N SER A 160 -8.46 8.60 1.21
CA SER A 160 -7.21 8.73 0.44
C SER A 160 -7.15 7.75 -0.73
N PHE A 161 -7.55 6.49 -0.53
CA PHE A 161 -7.58 5.50 -1.60
C PHE A 161 -8.58 5.85 -2.70
N ALA A 162 -9.77 6.34 -2.33
CA ALA A 162 -10.78 6.78 -3.29
C ALA A 162 -10.29 7.94 -4.18
N ILE A 163 -9.58 8.92 -3.59
CA ILE A 163 -8.97 10.03 -4.33
C ILE A 163 -7.86 9.53 -5.24
N ASN A 164 -6.97 8.67 -4.74
CA ASN A 164 -5.91 8.10 -5.56
C ASN A 164 -6.46 7.33 -6.77
N ARG A 165 -7.51 6.53 -6.57
CA ARG A 165 -8.18 5.81 -7.66
C ARG A 165 -8.85 6.75 -8.66
N ARG A 166 -9.44 7.86 -8.22
CA ARG A 166 -10.01 8.90 -9.09
C ARG A 166 -8.93 9.53 -10.00
N HIS A 167 -7.72 9.68 -9.50
CA HIS A 167 -6.56 10.14 -10.29
C HIS A 167 -5.84 9.01 -11.02
N HIS A 168 -6.41 7.81 -11.05
CA HIS A 168 -5.79 6.62 -11.62
C HIS A 168 -4.40 6.33 -11.03
N PHE A 169 -4.17 6.70 -9.76
CA PHE A 169 -2.88 6.59 -9.11
C PHE A 169 -1.74 7.34 -9.83
N ILE A 170 -2.07 8.34 -10.66
CA ILE A 170 -1.11 9.18 -11.36
C ILE A 170 -0.83 10.42 -10.51
N LYS A 171 0.43 10.61 -10.14
CA LYS A 171 0.89 11.77 -9.36
C LYS A 171 1.14 12.97 -10.27
N ASN A 172 0.08 13.73 -10.56
CA ASN A 172 0.16 14.99 -11.31
C ASN A 172 -0.05 16.20 -10.37
N GLU A 173 0.07 17.43 -10.88
CA GLU A 173 -0.10 18.65 -10.07
C GLU A 173 -1.48 18.73 -9.39
N ALA A 174 -2.54 18.26 -10.06
CA ALA A 174 -3.88 18.24 -9.48
C ALA A 174 -3.97 17.28 -8.28
N TRP A 175 -3.35 16.10 -8.39
CA TRP A 175 -3.24 15.13 -7.31
C TRP A 175 -2.49 15.71 -6.10
N TYR A 176 -1.35 16.36 -6.33
CA TYR A 176 -0.57 16.99 -5.25
C TYR A 176 -1.35 18.12 -4.56
N HIS A 177 -2.12 18.91 -5.31
CA HIS A 177 -2.97 19.95 -4.76
C HIS A 177 -4.08 19.38 -3.86
N GLU A 178 -4.81 18.37 -4.35
CA GLU A 178 -5.88 17.72 -3.58
C GLU A 178 -5.34 17.03 -2.32
N LEU A 179 -4.17 16.39 -2.43
CA LEU A 179 -3.46 15.82 -1.29
C LEU A 179 -3.15 16.88 -0.22
N GLN A 180 -2.58 18.02 -0.64
CA GLN A 180 -2.25 19.10 0.28
C GLN A 180 -3.49 19.59 1.03
N LEU A 181 -4.61 19.79 0.33
CA LEU A 181 -5.89 20.21 0.92
C LEU A 181 -6.38 19.21 1.98
N LEU A 182 -6.36 17.92 1.68
CA LEU A 182 -6.81 16.86 2.59
C LEU A 182 -5.91 16.74 3.83
N ASN A 183 -4.60 16.89 3.65
CA ASN A 183 -3.63 16.90 4.76
C ASN A 183 -3.85 18.10 5.70
N GLN A 184 -4.12 19.29 5.14
CA GLN A 184 -4.42 20.49 5.92
C GLN A 184 -5.74 20.35 6.70
N PHE A 185 -6.78 19.80 6.07
CA PHE A 185 -8.07 19.52 6.71
C PHE A 185 -7.89 18.55 7.89
N THR A 186 -7.24 17.41 7.65
CA THR A 186 -7.00 16.37 8.66
C THR A 186 -6.16 16.89 9.82
N SER A 187 -5.06 17.59 9.52
CA SER A 187 -4.16 18.14 10.55
C SER A 187 -4.84 19.21 11.41
N SER A 188 -5.71 20.04 10.81
CA SER A 188 -6.49 21.02 11.55
C SER A 188 -7.54 20.37 12.44
N GLY A 189 -8.20 19.30 11.97
CA GLY A 189 -9.11 18.50 12.77
C GLY A 189 -8.41 17.87 13.98
N TYR A 190 -7.23 17.26 13.78
CA TYR A 190 -6.43 16.70 14.88
C TYR A 190 -6.02 17.77 15.91
N GLN A 191 -5.62 18.95 15.46
CA GLN A 191 -5.27 20.06 16.35
C GLN A 191 -6.47 20.57 17.16
N TYR A 192 -7.66 20.57 16.58
CA TYR A 192 -8.88 20.94 17.31
C TYR A 192 -9.20 19.89 18.38
N LEU A 193 -9.19 18.61 18.02
CA LEU A 193 -9.45 17.50 18.95
C LEU A 193 -8.48 17.48 20.13
N SER A 194 -7.20 17.77 19.89
CA SER A 194 -6.18 17.81 20.95
C SER A 194 -6.36 18.94 21.97
N ARG A 195 -7.16 19.96 21.65
CA ARG A 195 -7.54 21.01 22.59
C ARG A 195 -8.73 20.61 23.46
N LEU A 196 -9.57 19.69 23.01
CA LEU A 196 -10.71 19.17 23.77
C LEU A 196 -10.30 18.10 24.79
N SER A 197 -9.16 17.45 24.58
CA SER A 197 -8.61 16.42 25.47
C SER A 197 -7.78 16.99 26.63
N LYS A 198 -7.68 18.32 26.76
CA LYS A 198 -7.03 19.02 27.87
C LYS A 198 -8.09 19.54 28.84
#